data_AF-A0A0J6SHA0-F1
#
_entry.id   AF-A0A0J6SHA0-F1
#
_cell.length_a   1.000
_cell.length_b   1.000
_cell.length_c   1.000
_cell.angle_alpha   90.00
_cell.angle_beta   90.00
_cell.angle_gamma   90.00
#
_symmetry.space_group_name_H-M   'P 1'
#
loop_
_entity.id
_entity.type
_entity.pdbx_description
1 polymer ?
#
loop_
_entity_poly.entity_id
_entity_poly.type
_entity_poly.pdbx_seq_one_letter_code
_entity_poly.pdbx_strand_id
1 'polypeptide(L)'
;MFRSAVLAYVPDHAAPWAFADEVTSLCPYWICNEAPRVMPDLSGGVAEPGGGRFPLSVNRKPVAWTDPHGASITWIAAEDVVP
;
A
#
# COMPACT_ATOMS: atom_id res chain seq x y z
N MET A 1 -5.82 -6.48 12.06
CA MET A 1 -5.13 -5.47 11.23
C MET A 1 -3.78 -6.01 10.86
N PHE A 2 -3.39 -5.92 9.59
CA PHE A 2 -2.08 -6.34 9.09
C PHE A 2 -1.39 -5.18 8.37
N ARG A 3 -0.04 -5.11 8.41
CA ARG A 3 0.75 -4.14 7.63
C ARG A 3 1.89 -4.80 6.87
N SER A 4 2.09 -4.45 5.61
CA SER A 4 3.19 -4.93 4.75
C SER A 4 4.05 -3.78 4.21
N ALA A 5 5.37 -4.01 4.14
CA ALA A 5 6.38 -3.12 3.52
C ALA A 5 7.65 -3.90 3.10
N VAL A 6 7.50 -5.20 2.83
CA VAL A 6 8.59 -6.17 2.64
C VAL A 6 8.32 -7.18 1.52
N LEU A 7 7.22 -7.02 0.77
CA LEU A 7 6.85 -7.97 -0.29
C LEU A 7 7.89 -7.98 -1.44
N ALA A 8 8.73 -6.95 -1.53
CA ALA A 8 9.89 -6.93 -2.43
C ALA A 8 10.90 -8.08 -2.21
N TYR A 9 10.90 -8.72 -1.04
CA TYR A 9 11.78 -9.85 -0.74
C TYR A 9 11.17 -11.21 -1.07
N VAL A 10 9.91 -11.25 -1.51
CA VAL A 10 9.25 -12.48 -1.94
C VAL A 10 9.66 -12.76 -3.39
N PRO A 11 10.28 -13.92 -3.71
CA PRO A 11 10.87 -14.17 -5.04
C PRO A 11 9.85 -14.24 -6.18
N ASP A 12 8.59 -14.56 -5.88
CA ASP A 12 7.53 -14.72 -6.87
C ASP A 12 6.80 -13.40 -7.10
N HIS A 13 6.85 -12.91 -8.34
CA HIS A 13 6.21 -11.67 -8.76
C HIS A 13 4.67 -11.73 -8.71
N ALA A 14 4.06 -12.92 -8.71
CA ALA A 14 2.61 -13.07 -8.52
C ALA A 14 2.21 -13.05 -7.04
N ALA A 15 3.15 -13.31 -6.13
CA ALA A 15 2.87 -13.44 -4.70
C ALA A 15 2.31 -12.17 -4.03
N PRO A 16 2.68 -10.92 -4.39
CA PRO A 16 2.16 -9.73 -3.71
C PRO A 16 0.63 -9.61 -3.79
N TRP A 17 0.02 -9.96 -4.92
CA TRP A 17 -1.43 -9.90 -5.09
C TRP A 17 -2.15 -11.10 -4.46
N ALA A 18 -1.58 -12.30 -4.53
CA ALA A 18 -2.10 -13.45 -3.79
C ALA A 18 -2.09 -13.19 -2.27
N PHE A 19 -1.02 -12.59 -1.77
CA PHE A 19 -0.91 -12.12 -0.40
C PHE A 19 -1.99 -11.09 -0.06
N ALA A 20 -2.19 -10.09 -0.93
CA ALA A 20 -3.21 -9.06 -0.75
C ALA A 20 -4.62 -9.69 -0.63
N ASP A 21 -4.95 -10.65 -1.48
CA ASP A 21 -6.23 -11.36 -1.46
C ASP A 21 -6.42 -12.10 -0.14
N GLU A 22 -5.42 -12.89 0.26
CA GLU A 22 -5.46 -13.66 1.51
C GLU A 22 -5.56 -12.76 2.74
N VAL A 23 -4.70 -11.74 2.87
CA VAL A 23 -4.67 -10.88 4.06
C VAL A 23 -5.96 -10.08 4.24
N THR A 24 -6.58 -9.65 3.13
CA THR A 24 -7.87 -8.93 3.18
C THR A 24 -9.06 -9.84 3.52
N SER A 25 -8.91 -11.17 3.37
CA SER A 25 -9.89 -12.13 3.85
C SER A 25 -9.76 -12.42 5.36
N LEU A 26 -8.55 -12.28 5.91
CA LEU A 26 -8.22 -12.61 7.30
C LEU A 26 -8.36 -11.42 8.26
N CYS A 27 -8.34 -10.19 7.74
CA CYS A 27 -8.35 -8.97 8.55
C CYS A 27 -9.24 -7.90 7.91
N PRO A 28 -10.01 -7.14 8.71
CA PRO A 28 -10.84 -6.04 8.18
C PRO A 28 -10.00 -4.86 7.65
N TYR A 29 -8.74 -4.77 8.05
CA TYR A 29 -7.82 -3.72 7.63
C TYR A 29 -6.46 -4.30 7.27
N TRP A 30 -6.05 -4.07 6.03
CA TRP A 30 -4.68 -4.26 5.55
C TRP A 30 -4.10 -2.92 5.10
N ILE A 31 -2.97 -2.56 5.70
CA ILE A 31 -2.21 -1.36 5.36
C ILE A 31 -1.00 -1.78 4.51
N CYS A 32 -0.95 -1.29 3.27
CA CYS A 32 0.15 -1.56 2.35
C CYS A 32 1.04 -0.32 2.23
N ASN A 33 2.34 -0.48 2.46
CA ASN A 33 3.35 0.56 2.24
C ASN A 33 4.53 0.01 1.44
N GLU A 34 4.21 -0.68 0.35
CA GLU A 34 5.21 -1.21 -0.57
C GLU A 34 5.64 -0.13 -1.59
N ALA A 35 6.83 -0.29 -2.16
CA ALA A 35 7.27 0.57 -3.26
C ALA A 35 6.33 0.44 -4.47
N PRO A 36 6.13 1.51 -5.28
CA PRO A 36 5.27 1.45 -6.47
C PRO A 36 5.59 0.28 -7.41
N ARG A 37 6.86 -0.11 -7.53
CA ARG A 37 7.29 -1.24 -8.38
C ARG A 37 6.81 -2.63 -7.90
N VAL A 38 6.45 -2.77 -6.63
CA VAL A 38 6.01 -4.04 -6.03
C VAL A 38 4.51 -4.24 -6.24
N MET A 39 3.73 -3.16 -6.13
CA MET A 39 2.27 -3.17 -6.29
C MET A 39 1.81 -1.91 -7.06
N PRO A 40 2.06 -1.82 -8.38
CA PRO A 40 1.83 -0.59 -9.15
C PRO A 40 0.38 -0.13 -9.16
N ASP A 41 -0.59 -1.05 -9.11
CA ASP A 41 -2.01 -0.71 -9.17
C ASP A 41 -2.48 0.04 -7.91
N LEU A 42 -1.76 -0.08 -6.78
CA LEU A 42 -2.08 0.65 -5.54
C LEU A 42 -1.75 2.15 -5.62
N SER A 43 -0.92 2.56 -6.58
CA SER A 43 -0.69 3.97 -6.91
C SER A 43 -1.56 4.48 -8.07
N GLY A 44 -2.41 3.62 -8.64
CA GLY A 44 -3.23 3.95 -9.81
C GLY A 44 -4.20 5.10 -9.52
N GLY A 45 -4.20 6.11 -10.40
CA GLY A 45 -5.13 7.24 -10.33
C GLY A 45 -4.73 8.39 -9.40
N VAL A 46 -3.56 8.31 -8.74
CA VAL A 46 -3.02 9.39 -7.92
C VAL A 46 -1.72 9.91 -8.53
N ALA A 47 -1.58 11.23 -8.61
CA ALA A 47 -0.33 11.84 -9.07
C ALA A 47 0.82 11.50 -8.10
N GLU A 48 1.90 10.91 -8.62
CA GLU A 48 3.10 10.63 -7.83
C GLU A 48 3.79 11.96 -7.45
N PRO A 49 4.04 12.24 -6.16
CA PRO A 49 4.64 13.50 -5.71
C PRO A 49 6.14 13.61 -6.04
N GLY A 50 6.70 12.63 -6.74
CA GLY A 50 8.14 12.49 -6.99
C GLY A 50 8.93 12.19 -5.72
N GLY A 51 10.26 12.15 -5.84
CA GLY A 51 11.17 12.03 -4.70
C GLY A 51 11.22 10.63 -4.05
N GLY A 52 10.80 9.58 -4.76
CA GLY A 52 10.90 8.21 -4.26
C GLY A 52 9.94 7.88 -3.11
N ARG A 53 8.82 8.60 -3.01
CA ARG A 53 7.77 8.32 -2.01
C ARG A 53 7.03 7.03 -2.31
N PHE A 54 6.60 6.34 -1.27
CA PHE A 54 5.80 5.12 -1.39
C PHE A 54 4.32 5.43 -1.13
N PRO A 55 3.40 4.80 -1.87
CA PRO A 55 1.99 4.90 -1.54
C PRO A 55 1.74 4.21 -0.20
N LEU A 56 0.85 4.79 0.59
CA LEU A 56 0.21 4.15 1.72
C LEU A 56 -1.23 3.88 1.31
N SER A 57 -1.61 2.60 1.29
CA SER A 57 -2.97 2.19 0.98
C SER A 57 -3.60 1.47 2.16
N VAL A 58 -4.90 1.67 2.36
CA VAL A 58 -5.71 0.83 3.26
C VAL A 58 -6.73 0.09 2.41
N ASN A 59 -6.78 -1.23 2.54
CA ASN A 59 -7.73 -2.08 1.80
C ASN A 59 -7.72 -1.82 0.28
N ARG A 60 -6.52 -1.72 -0.30
CA ARG A 60 -6.26 -1.38 -1.72
C ARG A 60 -6.63 0.05 -2.15
N LYS A 61 -7.03 0.93 -1.24
CA LYS A 61 -7.32 2.33 -1.52
C LYS A 61 -6.14 3.22 -1.11
N PRO A 62 -5.54 4.01 -2.01
CA PRO A 62 -4.47 4.92 -1.64
C PRO A 62 -4.99 6.06 -0.76
N VAL A 63 -4.35 6.29 0.39
CA VAL A 63 -4.74 7.32 1.38
C VAL A 63 -3.66 8.35 1.65
N ALA A 64 -2.38 8.01 1.41
CA ALA A 64 -1.26 8.93 1.58
C ALA A 64 -0.05 8.56 0.71
N TRP A 65 0.89 9.50 0.62
CA TRP A 65 2.26 9.25 0.20
C TRP A 65 3.20 9.34 1.40
N THR A 66 4.13 8.41 1.53
CA THR A 66 5.08 8.36 2.64
C THR A 66 6.51 8.43 2.17
N ASP A 67 7.38 8.92 3.04
CA ASP A 67 8.79 8.56 2.97
C ASP A 67 8.96 7.03 3.17
N PRO A 68 9.82 6.33 2.39
CA PRO A 68 10.02 4.88 2.51
C PRO A 68 10.48 4.41 3.90
N HIS A 69 11.12 5.29 4.66
CA HIS A 69 11.68 5.00 5.99
C HIS A 69 10.88 5.65 7.12
N GLY A 70 9.70 6.19 6.81
CA GLY A 70 8.76 6.71 7.80
C GLY A 70 9.04 8.14 8.29
N ALA A 71 9.90 8.89 7.61
CA ALA A 71 10.21 10.27 8.01
C ALA A 71 9.05 11.26 7.80
N SER A 72 8.17 11.02 6.83
CA SER A 72 7.04 11.91 6.54
C SER A 72 5.84 11.19 5.92
N ILE A 73 4.66 11.79 6.07
CA ILE A 73 3.41 11.37 5.46
C ILE A 73 2.69 12.59 4.87
N THR A 74 2.07 12.41 3.70
CA THR A 74 1.24 13.41 3.02
C THR A 74 -0.07 12.75 2.65
N TRP A 75 -1.14 13.10 3.38
CA TRP A 75 -2.49 12.57 3.16
C TRP A 75 -3.09 13.10 1.86
N ILE A 76 -3.77 12.23 1.12
CA ILE A 76 -4.42 12.54 -0.16
C ILE A 76 -5.91 12.17 -0.19
N ALA A 77 -6.34 11.29 0.70
CA ALA A 77 -7.72 10.87 0.86
C ALA A 77 -7.97 10.36 2.29
N ALA A 78 -9.23 10.33 2.71
CA ALA A 78 -9.66 9.52 3.84
C ALA A 78 -10.09 8.14 3.33
N GLU A 79 -9.88 7.08 4.12
CA GLU A 79 -10.58 5.82 3.88
C GLU A 79 -12.05 6.01 4.29
N ASP A 80 -12.99 5.74 3.39
CA ASP A 80 -14.41 5.66 3.75
C ASP A 80 -14.60 4.47 4.71
N VAL A 81 -14.65 4.76 6.00
CA VAL A 81 -15.02 3.80 7.04
C VAL A 81 -16.52 3.54 6.88
N VAL A 82 -16.90 2.52 6.10
CA VAL A 82 -18.25 1.98 6.16
C VAL A 82 -18.30 1.08 7.40
N PRO A 83 -19.15 1.39 8.41
CA PRO A 83 -19.23 0.64 9.67
C PRO A 83 -19.74 -0.80 9.50
#